data_AF-A0A9D7J448-F1
#
_entry.id   AF-A0A9D7J448-F1
#
_cell.length_a   1.000
_cell.length_b   1.000
_cell.length_c   1.000
_cell.angle_alpha   90.00
_cell.angle_beta   90.00
_cell.angle_gamma   90.00
#
_symmetry.space_group_name_H-M   'P 1'
#
loop_
_entity.id
_entity.type
_entity.pdbx_description
1 polymer ?
#
loop_
_entity_poly.entity_id
_entity_poly.type
_entity_poly.pdbx_seq_one_letter_code
_entity_poly.pdbx_strand_id
1 'polypeptide(L)'
;MTHLVRILVLVAALAVLGGADMAAADSAAQPVVVEPAPEPIQIAISSATGPETFGGGEVVVVGTLDRSSSATLEHLIDGHWTAVVDAPEADTFSFAYNPTVSGALEFRVAADDQTSETVTIPVAPSVKVTARPSKVEVGSTARVEATLGGESSAKVTLQVKVDGSWKSHISADVSGSSFTLTPTHQLNKASKATYRIKAAGSARASSSDEFTITRTPRVTLTTVPETAEKGKKATAKGRVVGEGGRVVRTQAYVSGAWKNVSKVTSDAKGYFAIDLAHDRKKAGKVKYRVRVDSSVGEYHSPSFTLRRRGWESSIRKTKASEVKYTYKKGCSVDPSKLSTIRMTYRDYDGNIKDGVLIVRRTVAKDVEAAFKEAFNKGFQIAQMRNPDVWKANDIKMMAANNTSAYNCRKVTGNSKRVSPHSYGRSIDINPAQNPYRVGGKWYPDATYATKRPTKTPGLLHKNSPMVKALTKRGFAWYAGWDWHHFQK
;
A
#
# COMPACT_ATOMS: atom_id res chain seq x y z
N MET A 1 78.30 -29.43 -19.49
CA MET A 1 78.49 -28.22 -18.66
C MET A 1 78.07 -28.56 -17.24
N THR A 2 79.08 -28.86 -16.41
CA THR A 2 79.14 -28.87 -14.93
C THR A 2 77.96 -29.53 -14.17
N HIS A 3 77.95 -30.85 -13.91
CA HIS A 3 78.66 -31.64 -12.85
C HIS A 3 78.32 -31.26 -11.40
N LEU A 4 78.29 -32.15 -10.40
CA LEU A 4 77.98 -33.58 -10.22
C LEU A 4 78.05 -33.80 -8.69
N VAL A 5 77.06 -34.51 -8.12
CA VAL A 5 77.10 -35.46 -6.98
C VAL A 5 78.46 -35.65 -6.23
N ARG A 6 78.48 -35.62 -4.88
CA ARG A 6 78.78 -36.80 -4.01
C ARG A 6 78.99 -36.50 -2.51
N ILE A 7 78.42 -37.43 -1.73
CA ILE A 7 78.66 -37.87 -0.35
C ILE A 7 80.10 -38.40 -0.20
N LEU A 8 80.80 -38.12 0.94
CA LEU A 8 81.48 -39.15 1.75
C LEU A 8 82.08 -38.63 3.09
N VAL A 9 81.98 -39.52 4.07
CA VAL A 9 82.57 -39.68 5.41
C VAL A 9 84.09 -39.43 5.50
N LEU A 10 84.61 -38.94 6.63
CA LEU A 10 85.87 -39.44 7.23
C LEU A 10 86.01 -39.14 8.74
N VAL A 11 86.55 -40.14 9.45
CA VAL A 11 86.95 -40.21 10.86
C VAL A 11 88.45 -39.85 10.99
N ALA A 12 88.87 -39.16 12.07
CA ALA A 12 90.20 -39.21 12.71
C ALA A 12 90.18 -38.30 13.97
N ALA A 13 90.38 -38.76 15.21
CA ALA A 13 91.58 -39.32 15.87
C ALA A 13 92.60 -38.26 16.36
N LEU A 14 92.59 -38.06 17.70
CA LEU A 14 93.71 -38.01 18.67
C LEU A 14 95.01 -37.20 18.39
N ALA A 15 95.36 -36.27 19.29
CA ALA A 15 96.68 -36.05 19.96
C ALA A 15 96.67 -34.70 20.74
N VAL A 16 96.68 -34.67 22.08
CA VAL A 16 97.81 -34.68 23.04
C VAL A 16 98.57 -33.35 23.16
N LEU A 17 98.65 -32.84 24.40
CA LEU A 17 99.72 -32.09 25.12
C LEU A 17 99.05 -31.21 26.20
N GLY A 18 99.40 -31.19 27.49
CA GLY A 18 100.46 -31.82 28.27
C GLY A 18 100.12 -31.64 29.77
N GLY A 19 100.72 -32.48 30.62
CA GLY A 19 100.48 -32.48 32.06
C GLY A 19 101.29 -31.44 32.84
N ALA A 20 100.87 -31.21 34.08
CA ALA A 20 101.75 -30.88 35.21
C ALA A 20 101.03 -31.20 36.55
N ASP A 21 101.69 -32.09 37.29
CA ASP A 21 101.66 -32.49 38.70
C ASP A 21 100.67 -31.92 39.74
N MET A 22 100.06 -32.90 40.44
CA MET A 22 99.92 -33.08 41.90
C MET A 22 100.10 -31.90 42.86
N ALA A 23 99.07 -31.65 43.66
CA ALA A 23 99.18 -31.70 45.13
C ALA A 23 97.79 -31.86 45.78
N ALA A 24 97.66 -32.91 46.60
CA ALA A 24 96.49 -33.18 47.42
C ALA A 24 96.40 -32.19 48.58
N ALA A 25 95.19 -31.70 48.85
CA ALA A 25 94.80 -31.15 50.14
C ALA A 25 93.42 -31.74 50.50
N ASP A 26 93.46 -32.66 51.46
CA ASP A 26 92.33 -33.35 52.05
C ASP A 26 91.55 -32.37 52.93
N SER A 27 90.29 -32.12 52.58
CA SER A 27 89.31 -31.39 53.39
C SER A 27 88.02 -32.20 53.35
N ALA A 28 87.72 -32.85 54.47
CA ALA A 28 86.56 -33.69 54.66
C ALA A 28 85.27 -32.89 54.41
N ALA A 29 84.69 -33.05 53.22
CA ALA A 29 83.37 -32.56 52.89
C ALA A 29 82.30 -33.40 53.60
N GLN A 30 81.45 -32.74 54.40
CA GLN A 30 80.25 -33.38 54.94
C GLN A 30 79.36 -33.87 53.78
N PRO A 31 78.66 -35.02 53.92
CA PRO A 31 77.74 -35.49 52.91
C PRO A 31 76.62 -34.45 52.73
N VAL A 32 76.56 -33.83 51.55
CA VAL A 32 75.41 -33.05 51.13
C VAL A 32 74.25 -34.04 51.00
N VAL A 33 73.34 -34.02 51.98
CA VAL A 33 72.02 -34.64 51.82
C VAL A 33 71.34 -33.82 50.72
N VAL A 34 71.35 -34.34 49.50
CA VAL A 34 70.48 -33.84 48.43
C VAL A 34 69.07 -34.24 48.86
N GLU A 35 68.33 -33.31 49.46
CA GLU A 35 66.90 -33.51 49.67
C GLU A 35 66.28 -33.87 48.31
N PRO A 36 65.40 -34.90 48.26
CA PRO A 36 64.71 -35.21 47.02
C PRO A 36 63.97 -33.95 46.56
N ALA A 37 64.04 -33.65 45.26
CA ALA A 37 63.28 -32.54 44.70
C ALA A 37 61.82 -32.68 45.13
N PRO A 38 61.18 -31.59 45.61
CA PRO A 38 59.79 -31.65 46.05
C PRO A 38 58.93 -32.19 44.90
N GLU A 39 57.96 -33.05 45.23
CA GLU A 39 57.06 -33.58 44.20
C GLU A 39 56.35 -32.43 43.46
N PRO A 40 56.15 -32.55 42.14
CA PRO A 40 55.43 -31.54 41.36
C PRO A 40 54.02 -31.34 41.91
N ILE A 41 53.61 -30.08 42.08
CA ILE A 41 52.25 -29.74 42.54
C ILE A 41 51.20 -30.35 41.61
N GLN A 42 50.19 -31.00 42.17
CA GLN A 42 49.10 -31.59 41.41
C GLN A 42 47.93 -30.60 41.31
N ILE A 43 47.50 -30.32 40.08
CA ILE A 43 46.42 -29.36 39.79
C ILE A 43 45.22 -30.11 39.22
N ALA A 44 44.09 -30.08 39.93
CA ALA A 44 42.85 -30.73 39.50
C ALA A 44 41.74 -29.70 39.23
N ILE A 45 41.21 -29.66 38.01
CA ILE A 45 40.01 -28.88 37.68
C ILE A 45 38.79 -29.72 38.03
N SER A 46 37.99 -29.25 38.99
CA SER A 46 36.76 -29.93 39.43
C SER A 46 35.53 -29.49 38.63
N SER A 47 35.51 -28.26 38.12
CA SER A 47 34.48 -27.80 37.19
C SER A 47 34.96 -26.64 36.32
N ALA A 48 34.45 -26.57 35.10
CA ALA A 48 34.63 -25.44 34.21
C ALA A 48 33.32 -25.18 33.47
N THR A 49 32.79 -23.97 33.62
CA THR A 49 31.50 -23.57 33.01
C THR A 49 31.65 -22.21 32.34
N GLY A 50 30.75 -21.89 31.42
CA GLY A 50 30.78 -20.59 30.74
C GLY A 50 29.43 -20.22 30.14
N PRO A 51 29.31 -18.99 29.62
CA PRO A 51 28.06 -18.49 29.05
C PRO A 51 27.76 -19.19 27.73
N GLU A 52 26.47 -19.36 27.41
CA GLU A 52 26.08 -19.95 26.12
C GLU A 52 26.46 -19.06 24.93
N THR A 53 26.43 -17.74 25.12
CA THR A 53 26.71 -16.73 24.09
C THR A 53 27.64 -15.65 24.60
N PHE A 54 28.43 -15.07 23.69
CA PHE A 54 29.28 -13.91 23.94
C PHE A 54 28.53 -12.77 24.63
N GLY A 55 29.14 -12.19 25.68
CA GLY A 55 28.53 -11.13 26.50
C GLY A 55 27.38 -11.61 27.39
N GLY A 56 27.22 -12.91 27.59
CA GLY A 56 26.18 -13.52 28.43
C GLY A 56 26.60 -13.82 29.88
N GLY A 57 27.86 -13.59 30.25
CA GLY A 57 28.39 -13.87 31.59
C GLY A 57 29.86 -14.27 31.56
N GLU A 58 30.32 -14.83 32.66
CA GLU A 58 31.72 -15.21 32.90
C GLU A 58 31.94 -16.71 32.68
N VAL A 59 33.15 -17.05 32.22
CA VAL A 59 33.74 -18.37 32.39
C VAL A 59 34.14 -18.53 33.84
N VAL A 60 33.74 -19.65 34.45
CA VAL A 60 34.08 -19.99 35.83
C VAL A 60 34.85 -21.31 35.85
N VAL A 61 36.08 -21.30 36.36
CA VAL A 61 36.95 -22.49 36.50
C VAL A 61 37.28 -22.71 37.97
N VAL A 62 36.88 -23.86 38.51
CA VAL A 62 37.04 -24.23 39.91
C VAL A 62 37.87 -25.49 40.01
N GLY A 63 38.73 -25.57 41.02
CA GLY A 63 39.59 -26.73 41.23
C GLY A 63 40.36 -26.67 42.53
N THR A 64 41.29 -27.61 42.67
CA THR A 64 42.10 -27.83 43.87
C THR A 64 43.56 -28.01 43.51
N LEU A 65 44.42 -27.67 44.45
CA LEU A 65 45.83 -27.99 44.49
C LEU A 65 46.05 -29.00 45.63
N ASP A 66 47.01 -29.91 45.50
CA ASP A 66 47.39 -30.84 46.57
C ASP A 66 48.19 -30.18 47.70
N ARG A 67 48.65 -28.94 47.48
CA ARG A 67 49.25 -28.04 48.48
C ARG A 67 48.98 -26.57 48.14
N SER A 68 49.07 -25.69 49.13
CA SER A 68 48.81 -24.25 48.96
C SER A 68 49.87 -23.64 48.03
N SER A 69 49.41 -23.00 46.96
CA SER A 69 50.22 -22.14 46.11
C SER A 69 49.34 -21.08 45.45
N SER A 70 49.94 -20.01 44.94
CA SER A 70 49.25 -19.09 44.04
C SER A 70 48.97 -19.78 42.71
N ALA A 71 47.81 -19.51 42.12
CA ALA A 71 47.42 -20.10 40.85
C ALA A 71 46.99 -19.01 39.86
N THR A 72 47.25 -19.22 38.58
CA THR A 72 46.86 -18.32 37.50
C THR A 72 46.03 -19.10 36.48
N LEU A 73 44.86 -18.57 36.13
CA LEU A 73 44.12 -19.01 34.96
C LEU A 73 44.79 -18.46 33.71
N GLU A 74 45.18 -19.34 32.81
CA GLU A 74 45.70 -19.00 31.50
C GLU A 74 44.67 -19.33 30.41
N HIS A 75 44.52 -18.44 29.43
CA HIS A 75 43.70 -18.62 28.24
C HIS A 75 44.60 -18.72 27.01
N LEU A 76 44.37 -19.69 26.13
CA LEU A 76 45.11 -19.82 24.89
C LEU A 76 44.61 -18.78 23.87
N ILE A 77 45.44 -17.78 23.59
CA ILE A 77 45.15 -16.69 22.66
C ILE A 77 46.21 -16.69 21.57
N ASP A 78 45.78 -16.83 20.31
CA ASP A 78 46.67 -16.86 19.14
C ASP A 78 47.83 -17.88 19.28
N GLY A 79 47.54 -19.05 19.85
CA GLY A 79 48.50 -20.14 20.08
C GLY A 79 49.43 -19.94 21.28
N HIS A 80 49.23 -18.90 22.09
CA HIS A 80 50.05 -18.59 23.26
C HIS A 80 49.21 -18.57 24.53
N TRP A 81 49.67 -19.26 25.57
CA TRP A 81 49.04 -19.21 26.89
C TRP A 81 49.27 -17.84 27.51
N THR A 82 48.17 -17.15 27.82
CA THR A 82 48.17 -15.80 28.37
C THR A 82 47.48 -15.83 29.73
N ALA A 83 48.16 -15.35 30.77
CA ALA A 83 47.56 -15.15 32.09
C ALA A 83 46.36 -14.19 32.00
N VAL A 84 45.20 -14.60 32.50
CA VAL A 84 43.96 -13.81 32.46
C VAL A 84 43.38 -13.47 33.83
N VAL A 85 43.59 -14.33 34.84
CA VAL A 85 43.12 -14.11 36.22
C VAL A 85 44.08 -14.77 37.19
N ASP A 86 44.52 -14.06 38.21
CA ASP A 86 45.34 -14.60 39.30
C ASP A 86 44.50 -14.90 40.54
N ALA A 87 44.87 -15.95 41.28
CA ALA A 87 44.32 -16.32 42.56
C ALA A 87 45.43 -16.35 43.62
N PRO A 88 45.15 -15.85 44.84
CA PRO A 88 46.10 -15.89 45.94
C PRO A 88 46.38 -17.34 46.37
N GLU A 89 47.39 -17.49 47.22
CA GLU A 89 47.80 -18.78 47.78
C GLU A 89 46.66 -19.49 48.52
N ALA A 90 46.25 -20.67 48.03
CA ALA A 90 45.20 -21.50 48.61
C ALA A 90 45.25 -22.94 48.05
N ASP A 91 44.64 -23.89 48.76
CA ASP A 91 44.47 -25.28 48.27
C ASP A 91 43.29 -25.43 47.29
N THR A 92 42.48 -24.39 47.14
CA THR A 92 41.29 -24.37 46.27
C THR A 92 41.19 -23.03 45.55
N PHE A 93 40.76 -23.04 44.29
CA PHE A 93 40.60 -21.83 43.48
C PHE A 93 39.25 -21.77 42.80
N SER A 94 38.82 -20.54 42.47
CA SER A 94 37.64 -20.25 41.65
C SER A 94 37.92 -19.01 40.82
N PHE A 95 38.24 -19.19 39.55
CA PHE A 95 38.50 -18.10 38.61
C PHE A 95 37.22 -17.68 37.91
N ALA A 96 37.05 -16.38 37.68
CA ALA A 96 35.98 -15.81 36.88
C ALA A 96 36.57 -14.92 35.78
N TYR A 97 36.29 -15.24 34.52
CA TYR A 97 36.84 -14.55 33.35
C TYR A 97 35.73 -14.13 32.39
N ASN A 98 35.68 -12.85 32.00
CA ASN A 98 34.76 -12.36 30.98
C ASN A 98 35.37 -12.56 29.58
N PRO A 99 34.81 -13.45 28.73
CA PRO A 99 35.37 -13.69 27.40
C PRO A 99 35.36 -12.44 26.52
N THR A 100 36.48 -12.17 25.85
CA THR A 100 36.62 -11.06 24.89
C THR A 100 36.32 -11.49 23.44
N VAL A 101 36.26 -12.81 23.20
CA VAL A 101 35.89 -13.45 21.92
C VAL A 101 34.94 -14.63 22.18
N SER A 102 34.28 -15.12 21.13
CA SER A 102 33.59 -16.42 21.16
C SER A 102 34.39 -17.49 20.40
N GLY A 103 34.02 -18.76 20.59
CA GLY A 103 34.73 -19.89 20.00
C GLY A 103 34.90 -21.02 21.01
N ALA A 104 35.80 -21.95 20.70
CA ALA A 104 36.23 -22.99 21.63
C ALA A 104 37.37 -22.40 22.47
N LEU A 105 37.03 -21.82 23.62
CA LEU A 105 37.99 -21.14 24.47
C LEU A 105 38.75 -22.17 25.32
N GLU A 106 40.07 -22.19 25.21
CA GLU A 106 40.91 -23.19 25.88
C GLU A 106 41.62 -22.57 27.09
N PHE A 107 41.40 -23.16 28.26
CA PHE A 107 41.95 -22.69 29.52
C PHE A 107 42.79 -23.77 30.18
N ARG A 108 43.80 -23.35 30.95
CA ARG A 108 44.50 -24.20 31.92
C ARG A 108 44.84 -23.38 33.15
N VAL A 109 45.14 -24.06 34.25
CA VAL A 109 45.59 -23.41 35.49
C VAL A 109 47.08 -23.69 35.66
N ALA A 110 47.87 -22.64 35.87
CA ALA A 110 49.29 -22.73 36.18
C ALA A 110 49.51 -22.45 37.68
N ALA A 111 50.29 -23.29 38.34
CA ALA A 111 50.75 -23.09 39.72
C ALA A 111 52.17 -23.64 39.86
N ASP A 112 53.04 -22.92 40.55
CA ASP A 112 54.49 -23.17 40.54
C ASP A 112 55.04 -23.30 39.10
N ASP A 113 55.64 -24.44 38.75
CA ASP A 113 56.16 -24.79 37.42
C ASP A 113 55.28 -25.83 36.68
N GLN A 114 54.07 -26.10 37.20
CA GLN A 114 53.14 -27.10 36.66
C GLN A 114 51.88 -26.46 36.06
N THR A 115 51.22 -27.19 35.18
CA THR A 115 49.93 -26.80 34.60
C THR A 115 48.93 -27.93 34.65
N SER A 116 47.66 -27.60 34.84
CA SER A 116 46.55 -28.56 34.72
C SER A 116 46.40 -29.09 33.29
N GLU A 117 45.53 -30.09 33.12
CA GLU A 117 44.95 -30.39 31.81
C GLU A 117 44.21 -29.17 31.23
N THR A 118 44.16 -29.09 29.90
CA THR A 118 43.40 -28.07 29.19
C THR A 118 41.91 -28.37 29.26
N VAL A 119 41.11 -27.34 29.56
CA VAL A 119 39.65 -27.38 29.45
C VAL A 119 39.16 -26.49 28.33
N THR A 120 38.27 -27.01 27.48
CA THR A 120 37.68 -26.27 26.37
C THR A 120 36.24 -25.89 26.67
N ILE A 121 35.92 -24.59 26.59
CA ILE A 121 34.59 -24.05 26.87
C ILE A 121 34.03 -23.41 25.59
N PRO A 122 32.97 -23.98 24.98
CA PRO A 122 32.38 -23.43 23.76
C PRO A 122 31.45 -22.25 24.07
N VAL A 123 31.82 -21.06 23.59
CA VAL A 123 31.00 -19.85 23.65
C VAL A 123 30.50 -19.54 22.24
N ALA A 124 29.19 -19.41 22.03
CA ALA A 124 28.63 -19.02 20.74
C ALA A 124 28.74 -17.50 20.49
N PRO A 125 28.75 -17.01 19.24
CA PRO A 125 28.62 -15.58 18.97
C PRO A 125 27.27 -15.06 19.48
N SER A 126 27.17 -13.77 19.77
CA SER A 126 25.88 -13.12 20.02
C SER A 126 25.29 -12.59 18.72
N VAL A 127 23.98 -12.75 18.52
CA VAL A 127 23.26 -12.15 17.39
C VAL A 127 21.99 -11.46 17.87
N LYS A 128 21.83 -10.18 17.58
CA LYS A 128 20.73 -9.35 18.09
C LYS A 128 20.07 -8.58 16.97
N VAL A 129 18.74 -8.57 16.92
CA VAL A 129 17.98 -7.74 15.97
C VAL A 129 17.85 -6.34 16.55
N THR A 130 18.36 -5.33 15.85
CA THR A 130 18.39 -3.93 16.30
C THR A 130 17.23 -3.11 15.74
N ALA A 131 16.81 -3.37 14.49
CA ALA A 131 15.67 -2.68 13.90
C ALA A 131 14.91 -3.58 12.91
N ARG A 132 13.59 -3.40 12.86
CA ARG A 132 12.69 -4.10 11.92
C ARG A 132 11.33 -3.42 11.83
N PRO A 133 10.63 -3.53 10.71
CA PRO A 133 9.22 -3.15 10.65
C PRO A 133 8.35 -4.20 11.37
N SER A 134 7.37 -3.75 12.15
CA SER A 134 6.32 -4.63 12.70
C SER A 134 5.26 -4.98 11.65
N LYS A 135 5.00 -4.05 10.72
CA LYS A 135 4.08 -4.19 9.60
C LYS A 135 4.72 -3.67 8.31
N VAL A 136 4.52 -4.38 7.22
CA VAL A 136 4.82 -3.92 5.86
C VAL A 136 3.64 -4.24 4.96
N GLU A 137 3.49 -3.53 3.86
CA GLU A 137 2.47 -3.89 2.88
C GLU A 137 2.93 -5.08 2.02
N VAL A 138 1.98 -5.88 1.53
CA VAL A 138 2.26 -6.90 0.52
C VAL A 138 3.02 -6.32 -0.68
N GLY A 139 4.03 -7.05 -1.16
CA GLY A 139 4.94 -6.63 -2.22
C GLY A 139 6.05 -5.68 -1.79
N SER A 140 5.97 -5.09 -0.58
CA SER A 140 7.00 -4.18 -0.08
C SER A 140 8.16 -4.91 0.58
N THR A 141 9.35 -4.34 0.41
CA THR A 141 10.60 -4.79 1.04
C THR A 141 10.56 -4.54 2.55
N ALA A 142 10.86 -5.57 3.35
CA ALA A 142 11.12 -5.42 4.78
C ALA A 142 12.64 -5.49 5.01
N ARG A 143 13.20 -4.58 5.80
CA ARG A 143 14.62 -4.63 6.21
C ARG A 143 14.71 -5.00 7.68
N VAL A 144 15.56 -5.97 7.99
CA VAL A 144 15.88 -6.40 9.36
C VAL A 144 17.34 -6.10 9.59
N GLU A 145 17.62 -5.18 10.48
CA GLU A 145 18.96 -4.80 10.91
C GLU A 145 19.32 -5.61 12.15
N ALA A 146 20.56 -6.10 12.20
CA ALA A 146 21.04 -6.93 13.28
C ALA A 146 22.54 -6.74 13.50
N THR A 147 23.01 -7.14 14.67
CA THR A 147 24.42 -7.14 15.04
C THR A 147 24.93 -8.55 15.33
N LEU A 148 26.23 -8.74 15.08
CA LEU A 148 27.01 -9.92 15.44
C LEU A 148 28.09 -9.49 16.45
N GLY A 149 28.27 -10.26 17.53
CA GLY A 149 29.32 -10.03 18.52
C GLY A 149 30.05 -11.31 18.89
N GLY A 150 31.33 -11.21 19.23
CA GLY A 150 32.20 -12.33 19.59
C GLY A 150 33.02 -12.90 18.42
N GLU A 151 32.62 -12.65 17.17
CA GLU A 151 33.36 -13.05 15.97
C GLU A 151 33.40 -11.91 14.93
N SER A 152 34.48 -11.86 14.13
CA SER A 152 34.65 -10.88 13.04
C SER A 152 33.81 -11.20 11.80
N SER A 153 33.44 -12.48 11.63
CA SER A 153 32.55 -12.94 10.58
C SER A 153 31.85 -14.22 10.98
N ALA A 154 30.62 -14.42 10.49
CA ALA A 154 29.90 -15.68 10.66
C ALA A 154 28.89 -15.88 9.51
N LYS A 155 28.52 -17.13 9.26
CA LYS A 155 27.36 -17.43 8.42
C LYS A 155 26.08 -17.23 9.22
N VAL A 156 25.28 -16.25 8.83
CA VAL A 156 23.96 -16.00 9.45
C VAL A 156 22.86 -16.54 8.56
N THR A 157 21.80 -17.05 9.19
CA THR A 157 20.60 -17.54 8.50
C THR A 157 19.36 -16.94 9.16
N LEU A 158 18.64 -16.11 8.43
CA LEU A 158 17.27 -15.76 8.78
C LEU A 158 16.41 -17.01 8.62
N GLN A 159 15.81 -17.45 9.72
CA GLN A 159 14.86 -18.54 9.75
C GLN A 159 13.44 -18.00 9.88
N VAL A 160 12.48 -18.70 9.29
CA VAL A 160 11.04 -18.44 9.43
C VAL A 160 10.36 -19.65 10.04
N LYS A 161 9.42 -19.42 10.95
CA LYS A 161 8.65 -20.48 11.62
C LYS A 161 7.47 -20.89 10.74
N VAL A 162 7.47 -22.13 10.26
CA VAL A 162 6.44 -22.73 9.41
C VAL A 162 5.95 -24.00 10.10
N ASP A 163 4.66 -24.08 10.39
CA ASP A 163 4.02 -25.22 11.06
C ASP A 163 4.75 -25.64 12.35
N GLY A 164 5.09 -24.64 13.17
CA GLY A 164 5.82 -24.83 14.45
C GLY A 164 7.32 -25.06 14.31
N SER A 165 7.83 -25.32 13.10
CA SER A 165 9.24 -25.66 12.84
C SER A 165 10.01 -24.51 12.20
N TRP A 166 11.29 -24.36 12.57
CA TRP A 166 12.17 -23.37 11.95
C TRP A 166 12.69 -23.86 10.60
N LYS A 167 12.52 -23.04 9.56
CA LYS A 167 13.04 -23.28 8.20
C LYS A 167 13.99 -22.16 7.80
N SER A 168 15.11 -22.51 7.16
CA SER A 168 16.02 -21.53 6.58
C SER A 168 15.30 -20.73 5.48
N HIS A 169 15.44 -19.41 5.51
CA HIS A 169 14.83 -18.51 4.54
C HIS A 169 15.88 -17.77 3.71
N ILE A 170 16.81 -17.09 4.37
CA ILE A 170 17.93 -16.38 3.73
C ILE A 170 19.19 -16.68 4.53
N SER A 171 20.28 -17.01 3.86
CA SER A 171 21.61 -17.11 4.46
C SER A 171 22.55 -16.09 3.83
N ALA A 172 23.46 -15.56 4.63
CA ALA A 172 24.51 -14.66 4.18
C ALA A 172 25.76 -14.86 5.04
N ASP A 173 26.92 -14.76 4.43
CA ASP A 173 28.18 -14.60 5.16
C ASP A 173 28.31 -13.11 5.50
N VAL A 174 28.40 -12.79 6.78
CA VAL A 174 28.49 -11.41 7.26
C VAL A 174 29.87 -11.16 7.85
N SER A 175 30.47 -10.05 7.48
CA SER A 175 31.72 -9.54 8.03
C SER A 175 31.46 -8.20 8.74
N GLY A 176 31.99 -8.03 9.94
CA GLY A 176 31.76 -6.85 10.77
C GLY A 176 30.59 -7.00 11.75
N SER A 177 30.38 -5.96 12.56
CA SER A 177 29.47 -6.01 13.72
C SER A 177 28.00 -5.80 13.40
N SER A 178 27.65 -5.33 12.20
CA SER A 178 26.26 -5.03 11.80
C SER A 178 25.95 -5.48 10.37
N PHE A 179 24.73 -5.95 10.13
CA PHE A 179 24.28 -6.42 8.83
C PHE A 179 22.76 -6.23 8.64
N THR A 180 22.30 -6.37 7.39
CA THR A 180 20.87 -6.25 7.04
C THR A 180 20.40 -7.48 6.26
N LEU A 181 19.26 -8.04 6.64
CA LEU A 181 18.58 -9.11 5.93
C LEU A 181 17.23 -8.61 5.41
N THR A 182 16.80 -9.13 4.25
CA THR A 182 15.56 -8.71 3.57
C THR A 182 14.57 -9.88 3.45
N PRO A 183 13.70 -10.11 4.45
CA PRO A 183 12.76 -11.23 4.42
C PRO A 183 11.79 -11.17 3.23
N THR A 184 11.73 -12.23 2.43
CA THR A 184 10.86 -12.36 1.24
C THR A 184 9.75 -13.41 1.39
N HIS A 185 9.68 -14.12 2.53
CA HIS A 185 8.64 -15.12 2.77
C HIS A 185 7.24 -14.51 2.65
N GLN A 186 6.39 -15.12 1.82
CA GLN A 186 5.02 -14.66 1.53
C GLN A 186 4.95 -13.19 1.07
N LEU A 187 5.95 -12.72 0.30
CA LEU A 187 6.06 -11.31 -0.13
C LEU A 187 4.73 -10.74 -0.65
N ASN A 188 4.02 -11.49 -1.49
CA ASN A 188 2.78 -11.06 -2.15
C ASN A 188 1.50 -11.54 -1.45
N LYS A 189 1.58 -12.00 -0.20
CA LYS A 189 0.44 -12.57 0.54
C LYS A 189 0.32 -11.95 1.93
N ALA A 190 -0.91 -11.55 2.29
CA ALA A 190 -1.22 -11.08 3.63
C ALA A 190 -0.91 -12.20 4.62
N SER A 191 -0.06 -11.92 5.60
CA SER A 191 0.52 -12.94 6.46
C SER A 191 1.11 -12.34 7.73
N LYS A 192 1.20 -13.16 8.78
CA LYS A 192 1.94 -12.85 10.00
C LYS A 192 2.98 -13.94 10.18
N ALA A 193 4.25 -13.62 9.99
CA ALA A 193 5.35 -14.59 10.01
C ALA A 193 6.33 -14.27 11.14
N THR A 194 6.72 -15.30 11.89
CA THR A 194 7.70 -15.22 12.96
C THR A 194 9.06 -15.68 12.45
N TYR A 195 10.11 -14.94 12.81
CA TYR A 195 11.47 -15.08 12.37
C TYR A 195 12.43 -15.11 13.55
N ARG A 196 13.63 -15.63 13.31
CA ARG A 196 14.82 -15.45 14.14
C ARG A 196 16.05 -15.48 13.24
N ILE A 197 17.18 -14.96 13.71
CA ILE A 197 18.46 -15.05 13.00
C ILE A 197 19.31 -16.09 13.72
N LYS A 198 19.77 -17.13 13.02
CA LYS A 198 20.74 -18.11 13.53
C LYS A 198 22.14 -17.72 13.06
N ALA A 199 23.10 -17.56 13.97
CA ALA A 199 24.51 -17.39 13.62
C ALA A 199 25.23 -18.74 13.80
N ALA A 200 25.90 -19.22 12.75
CA ALA A 200 26.78 -20.39 12.84
C ALA A 200 28.15 -19.90 13.30
N GLY A 201 28.36 -19.90 14.62
CA GLY A 201 29.68 -19.62 15.20
C GLY A 201 30.67 -20.75 14.94
N SER A 202 31.94 -20.44 15.13
CA SER A 202 33.08 -21.36 14.96
C SER A 202 32.96 -22.64 15.82
N ALA A 203 32.52 -22.51 17.08
CA ALA A 203 32.36 -23.65 18.00
C ALA A 203 30.90 -24.02 18.28
N ARG A 204 30.02 -23.01 18.44
CA ARG A 204 28.60 -23.21 18.77
C ARG A 204 27.74 -22.19 18.03
N ALA A 205 26.55 -22.62 17.60
CA ALA A 205 25.58 -21.72 17.00
C ALA A 205 24.69 -21.04 18.05
N SER A 206 24.28 -19.81 17.77
CA SER A 206 23.32 -19.05 18.58
C SER A 206 22.12 -18.59 17.75
N SER A 207 21.10 -18.06 18.41
CA SER A 207 19.95 -17.46 17.74
C SER A 207 19.52 -16.17 18.43
N SER A 208 19.03 -15.22 17.65
CA SER A 208 18.39 -14.02 18.18
C SER A 208 17.06 -14.36 18.83
N ASP A 209 16.50 -13.40 19.57
CA ASP A 209 15.09 -13.42 19.96
C ASP A 209 14.16 -13.59 18.75
N GLU A 210 13.00 -14.20 18.99
CA GLU A 210 11.96 -14.30 17.98
C GLU A 210 11.34 -12.93 17.68
N PHE A 211 11.02 -12.69 16.41
CA PHE A 211 10.34 -11.48 15.99
C PHE A 211 9.32 -11.72 14.88
N THR A 212 8.30 -10.87 14.81
CA THR A 212 7.21 -11.04 13.83
C THR A 212 7.12 -9.88 12.85
N ILE A 213 6.96 -10.19 11.56
CA ILE A 213 6.60 -9.22 10.53
C ILE A 213 5.21 -9.55 10.01
N THR A 214 4.31 -8.57 10.02
CA THR A 214 2.97 -8.70 9.45
C THR A 214 2.93 -8.06 8.07
N ARG A 215 2.67 -8.84 7.02
CA ARG A 215 2.34 -8.34 5.69
C ARG A 215 0.86 -8.02 5.61
N THR A 216 0.57 -6.75 5.40
CA THR A 216 -0.78 -6.20 5.39
C THR A 216 -1.34 -6.14 3.97
N PRO A 217 -2.62 -6.51 3.74
CA PRO A 217 -3.23 -6.41 2.43
C PRO A 217 -3.48 -4.94 2.05
N ARG A 218 -3.66 -4.69 0.75
CA ARG A 218 -4.10 -3.39 0.23
C ARG A 218 -5.48 -3.52 -0.42
N VAL A 219 -6.43 -2.67 -0.06
CA VAL A 219 -7.73 -2.60 -0.75
C VAL A 219 -7.67 -1.54 -1.85
N THR A 220 -7.61 -1.95 -3.10
CA THR A 220 -7.59 -1.05 -4.26
C THR A 220 -8.97 -0.97 -4.90
N LEU A 221 -9.32 0.21 -5.41
CA LEU A 221 -10.56 0.44 -6.16
C LEU A 221 -10.21 0.68 -7.62
N THR A 222 -10.78 -0.10 -8.52
CA THR A 222 -10.54 -0.01 -9.96
C THR A 222 -11.64 0.77 -10.67
N THR A 223 -12.86 0.78 -10.11
CA THR A 223 -13.98 1.53 -10.67
C THR A 223 -14.88 2.03 -9.56
N VAL A 224 -15.05 3.34 -9.46
CA VAL A 224 -16.04 3.97 -8.58
C VAL A 224 -16.88 4.96 -9.38
N PRO A 225 -18.22 4.83 -9.41
CA PRO A 225 -19.07 5.79 -10.10
C PRO A 225 -19.11 7.11 -9.33
N GLU A 226 -18.83 8.22 -10.01
CA GLU A 226 -18.98 9.56 -9.43
C GLU A 226 -20.46 9.94 -9.25
N THR A 227 -21.30 9.49 -10.18
CA THR A 227 -22.74 9.73 -10.16
C THR A 227 -23.54 8.47 -10.40
N ALA A 228 -24.76 8.43 -9.86
CA ALA A 228 -25.74 7.40 -10.19
C ALA A 228 -27.15 8.00 -10.12
N GLU A 229 -28.09 7.43 -10.86
CA GLU A 229 -29.48 7.83 -10.73
C GLU A 229 -30.08 7.36 -9.39
N LYS A 230 -30.90 8.21 -8.78
CA LYS A 230 -31.73 7.90 -7.61
C LYS A 230 -32.60 6.68 -7.92
N GLY A 231 -32.53 5.67 -7.06
CA GLY A 231 -33.24 4.41 -7.19
C GLY A 231 -32.46 3.33 -7.95
N LYS A 232 -31.43 3.69 -8.72
CA LYS A 232 -30.63 2.73 -9.50
C LYS A 232 -29.42 2.20 -8.70
N LYS A 233 -29.05 0.96 -9.00
CA LYS A 233 -27.86 0.30 -8.44
C LYS A 233 -26.60 1.00 -8.93
N ALA A 234 -25.63 1.15 -8.05
CA ALA A 234 -24.31 1.65 -8.37
C ALA A 234 -23.29 0.73 -7.69
N THR A 235 -22.24 0.36 -8.41
CA THR A 235 -21.31 -0.68 -7.97
C THR A 235 -19.89 -0.12 -7.96
N ALA A 236 -19.19 -0.30 -6.85
CA ALA A 236 -17.75 -0.13 -6.80
C ALA A 236 -17.06 -1.46 -7.12
N LYS A 237 -15.99 -1.42 -7.92
CA LYS A 237 -15.15 -2.58 -8.22
C LYS A 237 -13.76 -2.35 -7.67
N GLY A 238 -13.10 -3.41 -7.26
CA GLY A 238 -11.77 -3.33 -6.69
C GLY A 238 -11.14 -4.69 -6.45
N ARG A 239 -10.02 -4.68 -5.76
CA ARG A 239 -9.26 -5.87 -5.40
C ARG A 239 -8.70 -5.76 -3.99
N VAL A 240 -8.77 -6.86 -3.24
CA VAL A 240 -7.98 -7.07 -2.03
C VAL A 240 -6.64 -7.66 -2.49
N VAL A 241 -5.61 -6.83 -2.54
CA VAL A 241 -4.27 -7.26 -2.93
C VAL A 241 -3.63 -8.00 -1.76
N GLY A 242 -3.06 -9.16 -2.06
CA GLY A 242 -2.44 -10.04 -1.06
C GLY A 242 -3.38 -11.10 -0.48
N GLU A 243 -4.67 -11.08 -0.81
CA GLU A 243 -5.63 -12.01 -0.23
C GLU A 243 -6.92 -12.18 -1.06
N GLY A 244 -7.35 -13.42 -1.27
CA GLY A 244 -8.60 -13.78 -1.95
C GLY A 244 -9.61 -14.44 -1.00
N GLY A 245 -10.86 -14.55 -1.44
CA GLY A 245 -11.91 -15.24 -0.66
C GLY A 245 -12.33 -14.49 0.60
N ARG A 246 -12.11 -13.17 0.67
CA ARG A 246 -12.36 -12.37 1.88
C ARG A 246 -13.68 -11.65 1.83
N VAL A 247 -14.26 -11.47 3.01
CA VAL A 247 -15.48 -10.68 3.14
C VAL A 247 -15.14 -9.21 2.99
N VAL A 248 -15.71 -8.60 1.95
CA VAL A 248 -15.61 -7.19 1.62
C VAL A 248 -16.94 -6.52 1.94
N ARG A 249 -16.90 -5.34 2.56
CA ARG A 249 -18.07 -4.52 2.87
C ARG A 249 -17.90 -3.11 2.32
N THR A 250 -18.97 -2.53 1.81
CA THR A 250 -19.02 -1.08 1.64
C THR A 250 -19.48 -0.47 2.96
N GLN A 251 -18.84 0.63 3.32
CA GLN A 251 -19.26 1.48 4.43
C GLN A 251 -19.68 2.83 3.90
N ALA A 252 -20.84 3.33 4.35
CA ALA A 252 -21.28 4.69 4.11
C ALA A 252 -21.01 5.55 5.34
N TYR A 253 -20.59 6.80 5.14
CA TYR A 253 -20.39 7.75 6.22
C TYR A 253 -21.72 8.45 6.53
N VAL A 254 -22.24 8.22 7.73
CA VAL A 254 -23.57 8.67 8.17
C VAL A 254 -23.46 9.25 9.56
N SER A 255 -23.84 10.52 9.72
CA SER A 255 -23.87 11.21 11.02
C SER A 255 -22.57 11.08 11.84
N GLY A 256 -21.41 11.28 11.19
CA GLY A 256 -20.11 11.23 11.85
C GLY A 256 -19.45 9.85 11.92
N ALA A 257 -20.15 8.77 11.55
CA ALA A 257 -19.66 7.39 11.69
C ALA A 257 -19.75 6.57 10.40
N TRP A 258 -18.87 5.58 10.26
CA TRP A 258 -18.91 4.61 9.16
C TRP A 258 -19.87 3.46 9.49
N LYS A 259 -20.84 3.21 8.61
CA LYS A 259 -21.81 2.12 8.75
C LYS A 259 -21.69 1.13 7.59
N ASN A 260 -21.65 -0.17 7.89
CA ASN A 260 -21.68 -1.22 6.86
C ASN A 260 -23.02 -1.18 6.12
N VAL A 261 -23.00 -1.23 4.78
CA VAL A 261 -24.23 -1.11 3.96
C VAL A 261 -24.39 -2.20 2.91
N SER A 262 -23.31 -2.81 2.45
CA SER A 262 -23.35 -4.01 1.62
C SER A 262 -22.21 -4.95 1.99
N LYS A 263 -22.34 -6.23 1.61
CA LYS A 263 -21.32 -7.28 1.81
C LYS A 263 -21.22 -8.16 0.56
N VAL A 264 -20.00 -8.57 0.21
CA VAL A 264 -19.70 -9.59 -0.81
C VAL A 264 -18.44 -10.35 -0.38
N THR A 265 -18.22 -11.55 -0.90
CA THR A 265 -16.94 -12.24 -0.78
C THR A 265 -16.13 -11.99 -2.05
N SER A 266 -14.86 -11.59 -1.91
CA SER A 266 -13.97 -11.46 -3.06
C SER A 266 -13.65 -12.83 -3.67
N ASP A 267 -13.32 -12.87 -4.95
CA ASP A 267 -12.89 -14.11 -5.60
C ASP A 267 -11.52 -14.59 -5.05
N ALA A 268 -11.05 -15.75 -5.52
CA ALA A 268 -9.77 -16.32 -5.11
C ALA A 268 -8.56 -15.41 -5.41
N LYS A 269 -8.69 -14.46 -6.35
CA LYS A 269 -7.64 -13.48 -6.70
C LYS A 269 -7.82 -12.13 -5.98
N GLY A 270 -8.86 -12.00 -5.16
CA GLY A 270 -9.19 -10.82 -4.37
C GLY A 270 -10.12 -9.81 -5.07
N TYR A 271 -10.57 -10.05 -6.30
CA TYR A 271 -11.45 -9.11 -7.00
C TYR A 271 -12.86 -9.12 -6.40
N PHE A 272 -13.49 -7.94 -6.39
CA PHE A 272 -14.87 -7.78 -5.94
C PHE A 272 -15.61 -6.73 -6.77
N ALA A 273 -16.93 -6.88 -6.80
CA ALA A 273 -17.89 -5.88 -7.27
C ALA A 273 -18.98 -5.76 -6.21
N ILE A 274 -19.10 -4.58 -5.59
CA ILE A 274 -19.92 -4.38 -4.40
C ILE A 274 -20.83 -3.16 -4.52
N ASP A 275 -22.06 -3.32 -4.03
CA ASP A 275 -23.12 -2.32 -4.15
C ASP A 275 -22.95 -1.13 -3.19
N LEU A 276 -23.28 0.07 -3.68
CA LEU A 276 -23.34 1.32 -2.93
C LEU A 276 -24.78 1.59 -2.48
N ALA A 277 -25.28 0.77 -1.55
CA ALA A 277 -26.71 0.66 -1.26
C ALA A 277 -27.31 1.79 -0.40
N HIS A 278 -26.48 2.56 0.32
CA HIS A 278 -26.98 3.57 1.25
C HIS A 278 -27.81 4.66 0.55
N ASP A 279 -28.98 4.96 1.13
CA ASP A 279 -29.90 6.00 0.71
C ASP A 279 -30.17 6.02 -0.81
N ARG A 280 -30.25 4.84 -1.44
CA ARG A 280 -30.42 4.69 -2.89
C ARG A 280 -31.55 5.53 -3.47
N LYS A 281 -32.65 5.67 -2.72
CA LYS A 281 -33.86 6.41 -3.10
C LYS A 281 -33.79 7.91 -2.80
N LYS A 282 -32.67 8.45 -2.32
CA LYS A 282 -32.50 9.89 -2.07
C LYS A 282 -31.46 10.47 -3.03
N ALA A 283 -31.72 11.68 -3.51
CA ALA A 283 -30.72 12.46 -4.23
C ALA A 283 -29.78 13.10 -3.20
N GLY A 284 -28.52 13.28 -3.55
CA GLY A 284 -27.52 13.82 -2.64
C GLY A 284 -26.17 13.14 -2.79
N LYS A 285 -25.22 13.52 -1.92
CA LYS A 285 -23.87 12.96 -1.89
C LYS A 285 -23.75 12.01 -0.71
N VAL A 286 -23.16 10.85 -0.94
CA VAL A 286 -22.81 9.88 0.12
C VAL A 286 -21.33 9.53 -0.01
N LYS A 287 -20.59 9.67 1.08
CA LYS A 287 -19.19 9.27 1.18
C LYS A 287 -19.11 7.79 1.54
N TYR A 288 -18.30 7.04 0.82
CA TYR A 288 -18.11 5.60 0.97
C TYR A 288 -16.63 5.26 1.21
N ARG A 289 -16.39 4.09 1.79
CA ARG A 289 -15.12 3.36 1.71
C ARG A 289 -15.39 1.87 1.64
N VAL A 290 -14.41 1.08 1.24
CA VAL A 290 -14.49 -0.38 1.25
C VAL A 290 -13.65 -0.92 2.41
N ARG A 291 -14.23 -1.82 3.20
CA ARG A 291 -13.61 -2.52 4.34
C ARG A 291 -13.41 -3.99 3.98
N VAL A 292 -12.31 -4.59 4.39
CA VAL A 292 -12.07 -6.04 4.32
C VAL A 292 -11.74 -6.59 5.70
N ASP A 293 -12.33 -7.75 6.03
CA ASP A 293 -11.86 -8.60 7.14
C ASP A 293 -10.75 -9.50 6.59
N SER A 294 -9.49 -9.14 6.86
CA SER A 294 -8.32 -9.92 6.46
C SER A 294 -7.92 -10.94 7.53
N SER A 295 -7.11 -11.94 7.17
CA SER A 295 -6.46 -12.83 8.15
C SER A 295 -5.56 -12.11 9.16
N VAL A 296 -5.10 -10.90 8.84
CA VAL A 296 -4.17 -10.12 9.70
C VAL A 296 -4.80 -8.86 10.29
N GLY A 297 -6.11 -8.69 10.18
CA GLY A 297 -6.85 -7.59 10.78
C GLY A 297 -7.83 -6.90 9.83
N GLU A 298 -8.27 -5.71 10.20
CA GLU A 298 -9.22 -4.91 9.42
C GLU A 298 -8.49 -3.86 8.57
N TYR A 299 -8.82 -3.79 7.28
CA TYR A 299 -8.21 -2.85 6.34
C TYR A 299 -9.24 -2.17 5.45
N HIS A 300 -8.88 -1.00 4.94
CA HIS A 300 -9.80 -0.14 4.20
C HIS A 300 -9.17 0.45 2.93
N SER A 301 -10.02 0.74 1.95
CA SER A 301 -9.67 1.63 0.84
C SER A 301 -9.65 3.09 1.31
N PRO A 302 -9.05 4.00 0.52
CA PRO A 302 -9.39 5.41 0.59
C PRO A 302 -10.91 5.62 0.43
N SER A 303 -11.41 6.73 0.98
CA SER A 303 -12.82 7.09 0.81
C SER A 303 -13.10 7.75 -0.53
N PHE A 304 -14.30 7.57 -1.07
CA PHE A 304 -14.79 8.20 -2.29
C PHE A 304 -16.23 8.69 -2.11
N THR A 305 -16.76 9.50 -3.03
CA THR A 305 -18.12 10.05 -2.93
C THR A 305 -18.94 9.68 -4.15
N LEU A 306 -20.17 9.22 -3.91
CA LEU A 306 -21.19 9.03 -4.95
C LEU A 306 -22.22 10.16 -4.85
N ARG A 307 -22.47 10.86 -5.95
CA ARG A 307 -23.62 11.78 -6.07
C ARG A 307 -24.80 11.08 -6.74
N ARG A 308 -25.86 10.83 -5.97
CA ARG A 308 -27.14 10.37 -6.51
C ARG A 308 -27.91 11.54 -7.12
N ARG A 309 -28.22 11.45 -8.41
CA ARG A 309 -28.93 12.47 -9.19
C ARG A 309 -30.35 12.01 -9.51
N GLY A 310 -31.27 12.94 -9.66
CA GLY A 310 -32.63 12.67 -10.12
C GLY A 310 -33.17 13.92 -10.80
N TRP A 311 -34.50 14.07 -10.81
CA TRP A 311 -35.10 15.34 -11.17
C TRP A 311 -34.75 16.41 -10.13
N GLU A 312 -34.00 17.41 -10.55
CA GLU A 312 -33.73 18.63 -9.79
C GLU A 312 -34.17 19.82 -10.67
N SER A 313 -34.85 20.80 -10.08
CA SER A 313 -35.25 22.01 -10.80
C SER A 313 -35.28 23.23 -9.88
N SER A 314 -35.04 24.41 -10.47
CA SER A 314 -35.25 25.70 -9.85
C SER A 314 -35.72 26.71 -10.89
N ILE A 315 -36.65 27.57 -10.48
CA ILE A 315 -37.14 28.69 -11.29
C ILE A 315 -36.73 29.97 -10.57
N ARG A 316 -36.16 30.91 -11.33
CA ARG A 316 -35.89 32.26 -10.83
C ARG A 316 -36.13 33.31 -11.91
N LYS A 317 -36.18 34.58 -11.50
CA LYS A 317 -36.18 35.71 -12.44
C LYS A 317 -34.94 35.63 -13.35
N THR A 318 -35.14 35.89 -14.64
CA THR A 318 -34.05 35.92 -15.62
C THR A 318 -33.18 37.15 -15.39
N LYS A 319 -31.86 36.97 -15.46
CA LYS A 319 -30.90 38.09 -15.40
C LYS A 319 -30.65 38.61 -16.81
N ALA A 320 -30.39 39.91 -16.95
CA ALA A 320 -30.09 40.51 -18.26
C ALA A 320 -28.89 39.84 -18.96
N SER A 321 -27.90 39.40 -18.20
CA SER A 321 -26.73 38.68 -18.71
C SER A 321 -27.03 37.30 -19.31
N GLU A 322 -28.22 36.73 -19.07
CA GLU A 322 -28.63 35.43 -19.61
C GLU A 322 -29.40 35.53 -20.92
N VAL A 323 -29.73 36.76 -21.33
CA VAL A 323 -30.47 37.06 -22.56
C VAL A 323 -29.72 38.08 -23.40
N LYS A 324 -28.38 38.09 -23.30
CA LYS A 324 -27.52 39.09 -23.94
C LYS A 324 -27.74 39.12 -25.45
N TYR A 325 -27.94 37.96 -26.06
CA TYR A 325 -28.16 37.85 -27.50
C TYR A 325 -29.63 37.57 -27.88
N THR A 326 -30.40 37.00 -26.96
CA THR A 326 -31.81 36.63 -27.20
C THR A 326 -32.80 37.77 -26.94
N TYR A 327 -32.41 38.85 -26.25
CA TYR A 327 -33.22 40.06 -26.08
C TYR A 327 -32.59 41.26 -26.80
N LYS A 328 -33.43 42.11 -27.38
CA LYS A 328 -33.04 43.38 -28.03
C LYS A 328 -34.08 44.45 -27.70
N LYS A 329 -33.70 45.72 -27.75
CA LYS A 329 -34.66 46.84 -27.64
C LYS A 329 -35.75 46.68 -28.71
N GLY A 330 -37.02 46.78 -28.30
CA GLY A 330 -38.17 46.57 -29.18
C GLY A 330 -38.81 45.17 -29.11
N CYS A 331 -38.24 44.24 -28.34
CA CYS A 331 -38.89 42.96 -28.05
C CYS A 331 -40.11 43.15 -27.14
N SER A 332 -41.21 42.47 -27.45
CA SER A 332 -42.49 42.62 -26.72
C SER A 332 -42.44 42.10 -25.27
N VAL A 333 -41.43 41.32 -24.90
CA VAL A 333 -41.27 40.75 -23.57
C VAL A 333 -39.95 41.19 -22.97
N ASP A 334 -40.02 42.08 -21.99
CA ASP A 334 -38.88 42.52 -21.20
C ASP A 334 -38.25 41.35 -20.41
N PRO A 335 -36.92 41.29 -20.21
CA PRO A 335 -36.27 40.23 -19.46
C PRO A 335 -36.83 40.05 -18.03
N SER A 336 -37.32 41.12 -17.41
CA SER A 336 -37.98 41.04 -16.11
C SER A 336 -39.26 40.20 -16.13
N LYS A 337 -39.92 40.05 -17.28
CA LYS A 337 -41.11 39.20 -17.47
C LYS A 337 -40.76 37.75 -17.85
N LEU A 338 -39.48 37.41 -17.91
CA LEU A 338 -38.99 36.05 -18.15
C LEU A 338 -38.61 35.35 -16.83
N SER A 339 -38.47 34.03 -16.90
CA SER A 339 -37.93 33.19 -15.85
C SER A 339 -36.96 32.18 -16.43
N THR A 340 -35.83 32.03 -15.74
CA THR A 340 -34.81 31.03 -16.05
C THR A 340 -35.12 29.80 -15.22
N ILE A 341 -35.39 28.69 -15.91
CA ILE A 341 -35.57 27.38 -15.30
C ILE A 341 -34.26 26.63 -15.47
N ARG A 342 -33.60 26.29 -14.37
CA ARG A 342 -32.52 25.29 -14.36
C ARG A 342 -33.12 23.97 -13.95
N MET A 343 -32.87 22.93 -14.74
CA MET A 343 -33.43 21.61 -14.47
C MET A 343 -32.51 20.52 -15.00
N THR A 344 -32.64 19.32 -14.44
CA THR A 344 -31.98 18.14 -14.99
C THR A 344 -32.74 17.53 -16.16
N TYR A 345 -32.02 16.95 -17.12
CA TYR A 345 -32.58 16.15 -18.21
C TYR A 345 -31.78 14.86 -18.42
N ARG A 346 -32.30 13.93 -19.23
CA ARG A 346 -31.57 12.73 -19.66
C ARG A 346 -31.02 12.94 -21.05
N ASP A 347 -29.72 12.74 -21.24
CA ASP A 347 -29.13 12.72 -22.58
C ASP A 347 -29.43 11.40 -23.33
N TYR A 348 -28.88 11.26 -24.53
CA TYR A 348 -29.10 10.09 -25.39
C TYR A 348 -28.44 8.82 -24.86
N ASP A 349 -27.44 8.96 -23.99
CA ASP A 349 -26.81 7.86 -23.26
C ASP A 349 -27.55 7.54 -21.94
N GLY A 350 -28.59 8.30 -21.61
CA GLY A 350 -29.39 8.15 -20.39
C GLY A 350 -28.77 8.81 -19.15
N ASN A 351 -27.66 9.53 -19.29
CA ASN A 351 -27.03 10.25 -18.19
C ASN A 351 -27.87 11.45 -17.78
N ILE A 352 -27.88 11.76 -16.48
CA ILE A 352 -28.54 12.95 -15.95
C ILE A 352 -27.61 14.17 -16.09
N LYS A 353 -28.04 15.14 -16.89
CA LYS A 353 -27.32 16.40 -17.17
C LYS A 353 -28.10 17.60 -16.65
N ASP A 354 -27.42 18.73 -16.50
CA ASP A 354 -28.05 20.02 -16.15
C ASP A 354 -28.34 20.83 -17.41
N GLY A 355 -29.52 21.41 -17.47
CA GLY A 355 -29.94 22.26 -18.57
C GLY A 355 -30.63 23.53 -18.10
N VAL A 356 -30.88 24.42 -19.05
CA VAL A 356 -31.49 25.73 -18.82
C VAL A 356 -32.49 26.07 -19.92
N LEU A 357 -33.66 26.54 -19.51
CA LEU A 357 -34.65 27.16 -20.39
C LEU A 357 -35.00 28.54 -19.86
N ILE A 358 -35.21 29.47 -20.78
CA ILE A 358 -35.71 30.81 -20.47
C ILE A 358 -37.08 30.92 -21.11
N VAL A 359 -38.11 31.15 -20.30
CA VAL A 359 -39.50 31.22 -20.74
C VAL A 359 -40.19 32.42 -20.11
N ARG A 360 -41.37 32.79 -20.60
CA ARG A 360 -42.22 33.80 -19.98
C ARG A 360 -42.62 33.33 -18.60
N ARG A 361 -42.55 34.22 -17.61
CA ARG A 361 -42.82 33.90 -16.19
C ARG A 361 -44.14 33.15 -15.99
N THR A 362 -45.17 33.53 -16.75
CA THR A 362 -46.52 32.95 -16.64
C THR A 362 -46.64 31.50 -17.10
N VAL A 363 -45.67 30.97 -17.86
CA VAL A 363 -45.67 29.56 -18.28
C VAL A 363 -44.58 28.73 -17.57
N ALA A 364 -43.72 29.36 -16.75
CA ALA A 364 -42.54 28.71 -16.20
C ALA A 364 -42.85 27.45 -15.38
N LYS A 365 -43.93 27.50 -14.58
CA LYS A 365 -44.37 26.36 -13.76
C LYS A 365 -44.95 25.22 -14.60
N ASP A 366 -45.68 25.54 -15.67
CA ASP A 366 -46.18 24.53 -16.61
C ASP A 366 -45.03 23.81 -17.32
N VAL A 367 -44.03 24.57 -17.77
CA VAL A 367 -42.84 24.03 -18.45
C VAL A 367 -42.02 23.15 -17.51
N GLU A 368 -41.73 23.61 -16.30
CA GLU A 368 -41.06 22.80 -15.27
C GLU A 368 -41.81 21.49 -15.01
N ALA A 369 -43.13 21.55 -14.84
CA ALA A 369 -43.95 20.37 -14.59
C ALA A 369 -43.99 19.42 -15.80
N ALA A 370 -44.01 19.94 -17.03
CA ALA A 370 -43.98 19.13 -18.25
C ALA A 370 -42.66 18.35 -18.37
N PHE A 371 -41.54 19.05 -18.17
CA PHE A 371 -40.21 18.43 -18.25
C PHE A 371 -39.99 17.42 -17.10
N LYS A 372 -40.50 17.69 -15.90
CA LYS A 372 -40.48 16.72 -14.79
C LYS A 372 -41.20 15.43 -15.16
N GLU A 373 -42.40 15.55 -15.73
CA GLU A 373 -43.19 14.40 -16.16
C GLU A 373 -42.48 13.62 -17.28
N ALA A 374 -41.93 14.32 -18.26
CA ALA A 374 -41.18 13.71 -19.36
C ALA A 374 -39.90 13.00 -18.86
N PHE A 375 -39.14 13.63 -17.95
CA PHE A 375 -37.95 13.06 -17.32
C PHE A 375 -38.25 11.77 -16.55
N ASN A 376 -39.33 11.75 -15.76
CA ASN A 376 -39.76 10.59 -15.00
C ASN A 376 -40.20 9.43 -15.91
N LYS A 377 -40.72 9.74 -17.11
CA LYS A 377 -41.07 8.78 -18.16
C LYS A 377 -39.90 8.43 -19.08
N GLY A 378 -38.69 8.89 -18.77
CA GLY A 378 -37.46 8.53 -19.50
C GLY A 378 -37.25 9.26 -20.83
N PHE A 379 -37.96 10.35 -21.12
CA PHE A 379 -37.75 11.10 -22.36
C PHE A 379 -36.35 11.72 -22.39
N GLN A 380 -35.71 11.65 -23.55
CA GLN A 380 -34.32 12.05 -23.74
C GLN A 380 -34.22 13.36 -24.53
N ILE A 381 -33.29 14.21 -24.13
CA ILE A 381 -32.99 15.51 -24.72
C ILE A 381 -31.52 15.54 -25.07
N ALA A 382 -31.16 15.93 -26.29
CA ALA A 382 -29.76 15.94 -26.72
C ALA A 382 -28.93 16.93 -25.89
N GLN A 383 -29.40 18.18 -25.83
CA GLN A 383 -28.88 19.20 -24.94
C GLN A 383 -29.90 20.31 -24.70
N MET A 384 -29.68 21.07 -23.63
CA MET A 384 -30.54 22.17 -23.22
C MET A 384 -29.68 23.29 -22.63
N ARG A 385 -28.92 23.98 -23.47
CA ARG A 385 -27.99 25.06 -23.11
C ARG A 385 -28.61 26.42 -23.40
N ASN A 386 -28.09 27.45 -22.72
CA ASN A 386 -28.52 28.82 -22.96
C ASN A 386 -28.22 29.20 -24.43
N PRO A 387 -29.22 29.70 -25.20
CA PRO A 387 -29.04 30.18 -26.57
C PRO A 387 -27.90 31.19 -26.78
N ASP A 388 -27.48 31.93 -25.75
CA ASP A 388 -26.36 32.85 -25.81
C ASP A 388 -25.04 32.17 -26.21
N VAL A 389 -24.88 30.85 -25.98
CA VAL A 389 -23.74 30.04 -26.49
C VAL A 389 -23.58 30.15 -28.01
N TRP A 390 -24.69 30.29 -28.73
CA TRP A 390 -24.71 30.45 -30.20
C TRP A 390 -25.02 31.88 -30.63
N LYS A 391 -24.88 32.86 -29.73
CA LYS A 391 -25.27 34.26 -29.96
C LYS A 391 -26.70 34.39 -30.50
N ALA A 392 -27.62 33.56 -29.97
CA ALA A 392 -29.02 33.46 -30.39
C ALA A 392 -29.27 33.10 -31.88
N ASN A 393 -28.27 32.54 -32.57
CA ASN A 393 -28.43 32.08 -33.95
C ASN A 393 -29.24 30.78 -34.01
N ASP A 394 -30.45 30.89 -34.55
CA ASP A 394 -31.43 29.80 -34.60
C ASP A 394 -30.98 28.59 -35.42
N ILE A 395 -30.40 28.82 -36.60
CA ILE A 395 -29.91 27.75 -37.48
C ILE A 395 -28.81 26.97 -36.79
N LYS A 396 -27.87 27.66 -36.12
CA LYS A 396 -26.79 27.00 -35.36
C LYS A 396 -27.34 26.20 -34.18
N MET A 397 -28.36 26.69 -33.48
CA MET A 397 -29.01 25.96 -32.39
C MET A 397 -29.77 24.74 -32.88
N MET A 398 -30.48 24.85 -34.02
CA MET A 398 -31.18 23.73 -34.62
C MET A 398 -30.22 22.62 -35.04
N ALA A 399 -29.13 22.99 -35.72
CA ALA A 399 -28.06 22.07 -36.11
C ALA A 399 -27.36 21.44 -34.89
N ALA A 400 -27.13 22.22 -33.84
CA ALA A 400 -26.62 21.72 -32.56
C ALA A 400 -27.67 20.92 -31.77
N ASN A 401 -28.91 20.81 -32.25
CA ASN A 401 -29.96 20.05 -31.62
C ASN A 401 -30.31 20.54 -30.20
N ASN A 402 -30.20 21.84 -29.98
CA ASN A 402 -30.43 22.46 -28.69
C ASN A 402 -31.92 22.65 -28.42
N THR A 403 -32.42 22.00 -27.36
CA THR A 403 -33.76 22.30 -26.82
C THR A 403 -33.75 23.70 -26.21
N SER A 404 -34.61 24.58 -26.70
CA SER A 404 -34.60 26.01 -26.33
C SER A 404 -36.00 26.64 -26.36
N ALA A 405 -36.13 27.86 -25.82
CA ALA A 405 -37.42 28.53 -25.68
C ALA A 405 -37.36 30.02 -26.06
N TYR A 406 -36.97 30.94 -25.18
CA TYR A 406 -36.96 32.36 -25.54
C TYR A 406 -35.84 32.73 -26.54
N ASN A 407 -36.23 33.35 -27.66
CA ASN A 407 -35.33 33.98 -28.63
C ASN A 407 -36.10 35.07 -29.40
N CYS A 408 -35.85 36.34 -29.08
CA CYS A 408 -36.51 37.45 -29.77
C CYS A 408 -35.85 37.74 -31.12
N ARG A 409 -36.53 37.32 -32.19
CA ARG A 409 -36.05 37.39 -33.58
C ARG A 409 -37.22 37.35 -34.57
N LYS A 410 -36.91 37.54 -35.85
CA LYS A 410 -37.82 37.16 -36.95
C LYS A 410 -37.83 35.65 -37.13
N VAL A 411 -38.86 35.11 -37.78
CA VAL A 411 -38.97 33.68 -38.11
C VAL A 411 -37.83 33.26 -39.05
N THR A 412 -37.20 32.11 -38.79
CA THR A 412 -36.13 31.57 -39.65
C THR A 412 -36.73 31.20 -40.99
N GLY A 413 -36.13 31.68 -42.08
CA GLY A 413 -36.69 31.54 -43.43
C GLY A 413 -37.90 32.43 -43.74
N ASN A 414 -38.34 33.32 -42.82
CA ASN A 414 -39.39 34.30 -43.07
C ASN A 414 -39.19 35.60 -42.25
N SER A 415 -38.48 36.57 -42.83
CA SER A 415 -38.14 37.85 -42.19
C SER A 415 -39.34 38.78 -41.94
N LYS A 416 -40.48 38.53 -42.59
CA LYS A 416 -41.70 39.36 -42.46
C LYS A 416 -42.45 39.12 -41.16
N ARG A 417 -42.20 38.00 -40.46
CA ARG A 417 -42.94 37.61 -39.24
C ARG A 417 -42.03 37.62 -38.00
N VAL A 418 -42.56 38.07 -36.87
CA VAL A 418 -41.92 37.92 -35.55
C VAL A 418 -42.04 36.46 -35.11
N SER A 419 -40.94 35.88 -34.61
CA SER A 419 -40.95 34.49 -34.13
C SER A 419 -41.83 34.35 -32.88
N PRO A 420 -42.65 33.29 -32.77
CA PRO A 420 -43.36 32.95 -31.53
C PRO A 420 -42.46 32.85 -30.29
N HIS A 421 -41.19 32.46 -30.49
CA HIS A 421 -40.17 32.41 -29.43
C HIS A 421 -39.88 33.78 -28.80
N SER A 422 -40.18 34.88 -29.49
CA SER A 422 -40.03 36.25 -28.99
C SER A 422 -40.99 36.58 -27.86
N TYR A 423 -42.08 35.81 -27.69
CA TYR A 423 -43.04 35.98 -26.60
C TYR A 423 -42.72 35.11 -25.38
N GLY A 424 -41.68 34.26 -25.45
CA GLY A 424 -41.27 33.37 -24.37
C GLY A 424 -42.25 32.26 -24.03
N ARG A 425 -43.24 31.99 -24.88
CA ARG A 425 -44.26 30.94 -24.68
C ARG A 425 -44.12 29.77 -25.65
N SER A 426 -42.99 29.71 -26.35
CA SER A 426 -42.66 28.66 -27.30
C SER A 426 -41.47 27.84 -26.82
N ILE A 427 -41.43 26.56 -27.20
CA ILE A 427 -40.37 25.62 -26.85
C ILE A 427 -40.10 24.74 -28.06
N ASP A 428 -38.83 24.63 -28.43
CA ASP A 428 -38.37 23.68 -29.45
C ASP A 428 -37.63 22.54 -28.76
N ILE A 429 -38.02 21.30 -29.07
CA ILE A 429 -37.44 20.09 -28.49
C ILE A 429 -36.62 19.35 -29.54
N ASN A 430 -35.32 19.15 -29.27
CA ASN A 430 -34.36 18.43 -30.11
C ASN A 430 -34.53 18.71 -31.62
N PRO A 431 -34.27 19.94 -32.10
CA PRO A 431 -34.57 20.33 -33.47
C PRO A 431 -33.92 19.49 -34.58
N ALA A 432 -32.78 18.85 -34.33
CA ALA A 432 -32.15 17.98 -35.33
C ALA A 432 -32.87 16.62 -35.46
N GLN A 433 -33.51 16.13 -34.39
CA GLN A 433 -34.45 15.01 -34.52
C GLN A 433 -35.83 15.46 -35.01
N ASN A 434 -36.23 16.70 -34.72
CA ASN A 434 -37.57 17.20 -34.98
C ASN A 434 -37.49 18.41 -35.91
N PRO A 435 -37.35 18.20 -37.23
CA PRO A 435 -37.05 19.28 -38.16
C PRO A 435 -38.26 20.19 -38.44
N TYR A 436 -37.96 21.40 -38.86
CA TYR A 436 -38.92 22.46 -39.20
C TYR A 436 -38.87 22.78 -40.71
N ARG A 437 -40.02 22.98 -41.35
CA ARG A 437 -40.16 23.28 -42.78
C ARG A 437 -40.66 24.70 -43.00
N VAL A 438 -39.94 25.44 -43.84
CA VAL A 438 -40.33 26.78 -44.29
C VAL A 438 -39.86 27.01 -45.71
N GLY A 439 -40.71 27.61 -46.56
CA GLY A 439 -40.35 27.90 -47.96
C GLY A 439 -39.89 26.67 -48.75
N GLY A 440 -40.47 25.50 -48.45
CA GLY A 440 -40.09 24.22 -49.07
C GLY A 440 -38.84 23.54 -48.49
N LYS A 441 -38.04 24.23 -47.67
CA LYS A 441 -36.78 23.73 -47.08
C LYS A 441 -36.97 23.24 -45.65
N TRP A 442 -36.29 22.14 -45.31
CA TRP A 442 -36.21 21.62 -43.95
C TRP A 442 -34.97 22.13 -43.22
N TYR A 443 -35.11 22.39 -41.92
CA TYR A 443 -34.04 22.81 -41.01
C TYR A 443 -33.98 21.88 -39.78
N PRO A 444 -32.78 21.45 -39.34
CA PRO A 444 -31.48 21.67 -40.02
C PRO A 444 -31.38 20.87 -41.34
N ASP A 445 -32.09 19.75 -41.45
CA ASP A 445 -32.21 18.91 -42.64
C ASP A 445 -33.52 18.09 -42.61
N ALA A 446 -33.73 17.23 -43.61
CA ALA A 446 -34.95 16.45 -43.78
C ALA A 446 -34.90 15.03 -43.18
N THR A 447 -33.84 14.64 -42.46
CA THR A 447 -33.55 13.25 -42.05
C THR A 447 -34.76 12.56 -41.41
N TYR A 448 -35.48 13.26 -40.53
CA TYR A 448 -36.65 12.74 -39.81
C TYR A 448 -37.95 13.47 -40.16
N ALA A 449 -38.00 14.14 -41.32
CA ALA A 449 -39.16 14.93 -41.73
C ALA A 449 -40.40 14.06 -42.02
N THR A 450 -40.20 12.92 -42.70
CA THR A 450 -41.27 12.00 -43.13
C THR A 450 -41.14 10.63 -42.49
N LYS A 451 -39.92 10.06 -42.50
CA LYS A 451 -39.62 8.78 -41.85
C LYS A 451 -39.25 9.03 -40.39
N ARG A 452 -40.13 8.60 -39.48
CA ARG A 452 -39.99 8.83 -38.04
C ARG A 452 -39.92 7.51 -37.27
N PRO A 453 -38.75 6.84 -37.21
CA PRO A 453 -38.59 5.56 -36.52
C PRO A 453 -38.74 5.70 -35.00
N THR A 454 -39.55 4.85 -34.39
CA THR A 454 -39.94 4.95 -32.96
C THR A 454 -38.81 4.71 -31.96
N LYS A 455 -37.69 4.14 -32.40
CA LYS A 455 -36.51 3.85 -31.56
C LYS A 455 -35.49 4.98 -31.52
N THR A 456 -35.66 6.05 -32.29
CA THR A 456 -34.71 7.18 -32.31
C THR A 456 -34.86 8.03 -31.04
N PRO A 457 -33.79 8.19 -30.23
CA PRO A 457 -33.82 9.01 -29.02
C PRO A 457 -34.25 10.45 -29.30
N GLY A 458 -35.12 11.00 -28.45
CA GLY A 458 -35.54 12.40 -28.53
C GLY A 458 -36.46 12.76 -29.71
N LEU A 459 -36.80 11.79 -30.57
CA LEU A 459 -37.75 11.97 -31.67
C LEU A 459 -39.19 12.04 -31.14
N LEU A 460 -39.95 13.05 -31.56
CA LEU A 460 -41.31 13.28 -31.11
C LEU A 460 -42.34 12.51 -31.93
N HIS A 461 -43.24 11.84 -31.23
CA HIS A 461 -44.43 11.20 -31.75
C HIS A 461 -45.64 11.66 -30.92
N LYS A 462 -46.85 11.48 -31.46
CA LYS A 462 -48.10 11.79 -30.74
C LYS A 462 -48.14 11.22 -29.32
N ASN A 463 -47.55 10.04 -29.12
CA ASN A 463 -47.51 9.37 -27.84
C ASN A 463 -46.26 9.62 -26.97
N SER A 464 -45.29 10.42 -27.45
CA SER A 464 -44.07 10.70 -26.69
C SER A 464 -44.38 11.38 -25.36
N PRO A 465 -43.66 11.07 -24.27
CA PRO A 465 -43.90 11.66 -22.96
C PRO A 465 -43.87 13.20 -22.98
N MET A 466 -42.95 13.81 -23.74
CA MET A 466 -42.85 15.27 -23.86
C MET A 466 -44.08 15.88 -24.53
N VAL A 467 -44.55 15.29 -25.65
CA VAL A 467 -45.77 15.76 -26.35
C VAL A 467 -46.96 15.72 -25.40
N LYS A 468 -47.21 14.58 -24.74
CA LYS A 468 -48.33 14.44 -23.79
C LYS A 468 -48.21 15.43 -22.63
N ALA A 469 -47.01 15.62 -22.09
CA ALA A 469 -46.80 16.49 -20.94
C ALA A 469 -47.03 17.98 -21.26
N LEU A 470 -46.56 18.47 -22.41
CA LEU A 470 -46.77 19.86 -22.84
C LEU A 470 -48.23 20.10 -23.27
N THR A 471 -48.82 19.20 -24.06
CA THR A 471 -50.22 19.33 -24.52
C THR A 471 -51.22 19.28 -23.38
N LYS A 472 -51.02 18.41 -22.37
CA LYS A 472 -51.80 18.38 -21.12
C LYS A 472 -51.83 19.74 -20.40
N ARG A 473 -50.83 20.59 -20.63
CA ARG A 473 -50.70 21.92 -20.00
C ARG A 473 -51.07 23.06 -20.97
N GLY A 474 -51.71 22.75 -22.09
CA GLY A 474 -52.26 23.73 -23.02
C GLY A 474 -51.31 24.21 -24.10
N PHE A 475 -50.16 23.55 -24.31
CA PHE A 475 -49.32 23.84 -25.48
C PHE A 475 -49.83 23.10 -26.71
N ALA A 476 -50.01 23.79 -27.83
CA ALA A 476 -50.24 23.18 -29.13
C ALA A 476 -48.93 22.63 -29.69
N TRP A 477 -48.97 21.44 -30.32
CA TRP A 477 -47.81 20.82 -31.00
C TRP A 477 -48.01 20.88 -32.51
N TYR A 478 -47.05 21.42 -33.24
CA TYR A 478 -47.17 21.76 -34.66
C TYR A 478 -46.65 20.66 -35.60
N ALA A 479 -47.03 19.41 -35.28
CA ALA A 479 -46.65 18.21 -36.03
C ALA A 479 -46.93 18.34 -37.54
N GLY A 480 -46.05 17.75 -38.36
CA GLY A 480 -46.19 17.67 -39.83
C GLY A 480 -45.34 18.67 -40.61
N TRP A 481 -45.08 19.85 -40.06
CA TRP A 481 -44.22 20.86 -40.69
C TRP A 481 -43.33 21.61 -39.70
N ASP A 482 -43.63 21.58 -38.40
CA ASP A 482 -42.78 22.13 -37.35
C ASP A 482 -42.68 21.15 -36.16
N TRP A 483 -41.93 20.07 -36.39
CA TRP A 483 -41.95 18.92 -35.49
C TRP A 483 -41.43 19.22 -34.09
N HIS A 484 -40.51 20.18 -33.93
CA HIS A 484 -39.95 20.52 -32.63
C HIS A 484 -40.83 21.46 -31.80
N HIS A 485 -41.77 22.16 -32.44
CA HIS A 485 -42.35 23.37 -31.87
C HIS A 485 -43.60 23.11 -31.03
N PHE A 486 -43.61 23.74 -29.86
CA PHE A 486 -44.75 23.83 -28.96
C PHE A 486 -45.03 25.29 -28.60
N GLN A 487 -46.29 25.72 -28.61
CA GLN A 487 -46.68 27.09 -28.25
C GLN A 487 -47.94 27.12 -27.38
N LYS A 488 -47.99 28.07 -26.42
CA LYS A 488 -49.14 28.36 -25.55
C LYS A 488 -49.48 29.85 -25.54
#